data_AF-A0A7X3L4P8-F1
#
_entry.id   AF-A0A7X3L4P8-F1
#
_cell.length_a   1.000
_cell.length_b   1.000
_cell.length_c   1.000
_cell.angle_alpha   90.00
_cell.angle_beta   90.00
_cell.angle_gamma   90.00
#
_symmetry.space_group_name_H-M   'P 1'
#
loop_
_entity.id
_entity.type
_entity.pdbx_description
1 polymer ?
#
loop_
_entity_poly.entity_id
_entity_poly.type
_entity_poly.pdbx_seq_one_letter_code
_entity_poly.pdbx_strand_id
1 'polypeptide(L)' 'MPQKGFTAIVNKLHIQAMRRTLTRDVQANQSDAQFFDVYRREPSGDMTLVEKGLSFDSAMDYCLTPTTVH' A
#
# COMPACT_ATOMS: atom_id res chain seq x y z
N MET A 1 -0.93 -5.86 21.70
CA MET A 1 -0.65 -6.76 20.55
C MET A 1 -0.25 -5.87 19.37
N PRO A 2 0.86 -6.13 18.65
CA PRO A 2 1.14 -5.37 17.44
C PRO A 2 0.01 -5.68 16.44
N GLN A 3 -0.82 -4.69 16.14
CA GLN A 3 -1.87 -4.82 15.15
C GLN A 3 -1.17 -5.06 13.81
N LYS A 4 -1.26 -6.29 13.29
CA LYS A 4 -0.70 -6.64 11.99
C LYS A 4 -1.60 -5.95 10.96
N GLY A 5 -1.10 -4.88 10.34
CA GLY A 5 -1.84 -4.16 9.31
C GLY A 5 -2.20 -5.05 8.12
N PHE A 6 -3.17 -4.60 7.32
CA PHE A 6 -3.55 -5.29 6.10
C PHE A 6 -2.59 -4.93 4.96
N THR A 7 -2.15 -5.95 4.22
CA THR A 7 -1.34 -5.78 3.01
C THR A 7 -1.81 -6.79 1.96
N ALA A 8 -2.19 -6.29 0.78
CA ALA A 8 -2.41 -7.10 -0.41
C ALA A 8 -1.19 -7.02 -1.33
N ILE A 9 -0.87 -8.11 -2.03
CA ILE A 9 0.26 -8.14 -2.97
C ILE A 9 -0.29 -8.39 -4.37
N VAL A 10 -0.02 -7.46 -5.29
CA VAL A 10 -0.54 -7.46 -6.66
C VAL A 10 0.58 -7.03 -7.59
N ASN A 11 0.92 -7.87 -8.58
CA ASN A 11 1.98 -7.59 -9.55
C ASN A 11 3.33 -7.15 -8.91
N LYS A 12 3.74 -7.82 -7.83
CA LYS A 12 4.94 -7.51 -7.02
C LYS A 12 4.91 -6.15 -6.29
N LEU A 13 3.79 -5.44 -6.35
CA LEU A 13 3.51 -4.26 -5.55
C LEU A 13 2.67 -4.66 -4.33
N HIS A 14 2.83 -3.91 -3.25
CA HIS A 14 2.20 -4.14 -1.96
C HIS A 14 1.25 -2.98 -1.67
N ILE A 15 -0.04 -3.27 -1.63
CA ILE A 15 -1.09 -2.33 -1.26
C ILE A 15 -1.27 -2.43 0.26
N GLN A 16 -0.91 -1.38 1.00
CA GLN A 16 -1.02 -1.34 2.45
C GLN A 16 -2.24 -0.52 2.86
N ALA A 17 -3.02 -1.05 3.79
CA ALA A 17 -4.11 -0.31 4.43
C ALA A 17 -3.53 0.70 5.43
N MET A 18 -3.94 1.95 5.30
CA MET A 18 -3.40 3.05 6.09
C MET A 18 -4.54 3.83 6.75
N ARG A 19 -4.24 4.42 7.90
CA ARG A 19 -5.10 5.41 8.56
C ARG A 19 -4.28 6.61 9.00
N ARG A 20 -4.89 7.79 8.94
CA ARG A 20 -4.33 9.02 9.52
C ARG A 20 -4.57 9.00 11.02
N THR A 21 -3.50 9.24 11.76
CA THR A 21 -3.59 9.63 13.18
C THR A 21 -3.25 11.11 13.30
N LEU A 22 -3.40 11.69 14.50
CA LEU A 22 -3.09 13.11 14.74
C LEU A 22 -1.64 13.48 14.42
N THR A 23 -0.72 12.52 14.45
CA THR A 23 0.73 12.79 14.34
C THR A 23 1.37 12.15 13.11
N ARG A 24 0.78 11.09 12.56
CA ARG A 24 1.34 10.36 11.41
C ARG A 24 0.35 9.41 10.77
N ASP A 25 0.69 8.96 9.58
CA ASP A 25 0.02 7.86 8.92
C ASP A 25 0.58 6.52 9.45
N VAL A 26 -0.30 5.58 9.75
CA VAL A 26 0.08 4.26 10.27
C VAL A 26 -0.67 3.17 9.53
N GLN A 27 -0.07 1.98 9.47
CA GLN A 27 -0.77 0.81 8.99
C GLN A 27 -2.01 0.51 9.83
N ALA A 28 -3.07 0.13 9.15
CA ALA A 28 -4.36 -0.20 9.71
C ALA A 28 -4.82 -1.59 9.25
N ASN A 29 -5.84 -2.14 9.91
CA ASN A 29 -6.59 -3.26 9.35
C ASN A 29 -7.42 -2.77 8.16
N GLN A 30 -7.89 -3.70 7.33
CA GLN A 30 -8.74 -3.35 6.19
C GLN A 30 -10.02 -2.61 6.58
N SER A 31 -10.65 -2.97 7.70
CA SER A 31 -11.86 -2.31 8.22
C SER A 31 -11.64 -0.89 8.72
N ASP A 32 -10.41 -0.59 9.17
CA ASP A 32 -10.03 0.69 9.76
C ASP A 32 -9.26 1.57 8.77
N ALA A 33 -9.10 1.09 7.53
CA ALA A 33 -8.37 1.77 6.48
C ALA A 33 -9.15 3.01 6.03
N GLN A 34 -8.47 4.14 6.00
CA GLN A 34 -8.99 5.38 5.42
C GLN A 34 -8.51 5.56 3.98
N PHE A 35 -7.34 5.01 3.66
CA PHE A 35 -6.73 5.04 2.33
C PHE A 35 -5.72 3.91 2.21
N PHE A 36 -5.19 3.73 1.00
CA PHE A 36 -4.21 2.71 0.68
C PHE A 36 -2.98 3.32 0.01
N ASP A 37 -1.83 2.85 0.44
CA ASP A 37 -0.53 3.22 -0.11
C ASP A 37 0.08 2.02 -0.84
N VAL A 38 0.69 2.27 -2.00
CA VAL A 38 1.32 1.24 -2.84
C VAL A 38 2.82 1.31 -2.68
N TYR A 39 3.42 0.19 -2.32
CA TYR A 39 4.85 0.04 -2.15
C TYR A 39 5.42 -0.99 -3.13
N ARG A 40 6.65 -0.79 -3.54
CA ARG A 40 7.44 -1.79 -4.25
C ARG A 40 8.45 -2.39 -3.29
N ARG A 41 8.58 -3.71 -3.31
CA ARG A 41 9.65 -4.38 -2.60
C ARG A 41 10.90 -4.41 -3.47
N GLU A 42 11.97 -3.79 -3.00
CA GLU A 42 13.27 -3.77 -3.67
C GLU A 42 14.03 -5.10 -3.44
N PRO A 43 15.04 -5.42 -4.28
CA PRO A 43 15.87 -6.61 -4.08
C PRO A 43 16.60 -6.64 -2.73
N SER A 44 16.88 -5.48 -2.12
CA SER A 44 17.43 -5.39 -0.75
C SER A 44 16.46 -5.89 0.33
N GLY A 45 15.18 -6.04 -0.01
CA GLY A 45 14.11 -6.35 0.92
C GLY A 45 13.39 -5.11 1.45
N ASP A 46 13.88 -3.91 1.13
CA ASP A 46 13.26 -2.65 1.53
C ASP A 46 11.96 -2.38 0.76
N MET A 47 11.10 -1.55 1.36
CA MET A 47 9.84 -1.14 0.78
C MET A 47 9.93 0.32 0.34
N THR A 48 9.88 0.56 -0.97
CA THR A 48 9.85 1.90 -1.57
C THR A 48 8.40 2.32 -1.80
N LEU A 49 7.98 3.47 -1.26
CA LEU A 49 6.66 4.03 -1.56
C LEU A 49 6.61 4.46 -3.03
N VAL A 50 5.60 3.99 -3.76
CA VAL A 50 5.42 4.28 -5.18
C VAL A 50 4.23 5.22 -5.39
N GLU A 51 3.13 4.99 -4.68
CA GLU A 51 1.94 5.83 -4.75
C GLU A 51 1.21 5.85 -3.41
N LYS A 52 0.51 6.94 -3.08
CA LYS A 52 -0.11 7.14 -1.75
C LYS A 52 -1.54 7.68 -1.82
N GLY A 53 -2.30 7.44 -0.75
CA GLY A 53 -3.60 8.07 -0.54
C GLY A 53 -4.70 7.61 -1.50
N LEU A 54 -4.61 6.38 -2.00
CA LEU A 54 -5.55 5.82 -2.96
C LEU A 54 -6.77 5.19 -2.28
N SER A 55 -7.85 5.05 -3.03
CA SER A 55 -8.89 4.05 -2.73
C SER A 55 -8.34 2.64 -2.99
N PHE A 56 -8.99 1.61 -2.44
CA PHE A 56 -8.55 0.23 -2.70
C PHE A 56 -8.62 -0.12 -4.19
N ASP A 57 -9.72 0.24 -4.86
CA ASP A 57 -9.92 -0.03 -6.28
C ASP A 57 -8.88 0.71 -7.14
N SER A 58 -8.60 1.98 -6.83
CA SER A 58 -7.56 2.74 -7.53
C SER A 58 -6.16 2.16 -7.32
N ALA A 59 -5.86 1.67 -6.11
CA ALA A 59 -4.59 0.98 -5.83
C ALA A 59 -4.49 -0.35 -6.59
N MET A 60 -5.60 -1.07 -6.72
CA MET A 60 -5.68 -2.30 -7.51
C MET A 60 -5.43 -2.02 -8.99
N ASP A 61 -6.13 -1.05 -9.57
CA ASP A 61 -5.96 -0.62 -10.96
C ASP A 61 -4.53 -0.17 -11.23
N TYR A 62 -3.94 0.59 -10.30
CA TYR A 62 -2.54 0.99 -10.37
C TYR A 62 -1.60 -0.21 -10.47
N CYS A 63 -1.82 -1.25 -9.65
CA CYS A 63 -0.97 -2.43 -9.64
C CYS A 63 -1.19 -3.34 -10.87
N LEU A 64 -2.39 -3.33 -11.45
CA LEU A 64 -2.75 -4.11 -12.63
C LEU A 64 -2.33 -3.43 -13.94
N THR A 65 -2.17 -2.11 -13.93
CA THR A 65 -1.71 -1.38 -15.12
C THR A 65 -0.29 -1.84 -15.46
N PRO A 66 -0.05 -2.39 -16.67
CA PRO A 66 1.28 -2.78 -17.07
C PRO A 66 2.17 -1.54 -17.04
N THR A 67 3.07 -1.49 -16.07
CA THR A 67 4.10 -0.45 -16.03
C THR A 67 5.00 -0.73 -17.22
N THR A 68 4.76 -0.04 -18.34
CA THR A 68 5.67 -0.04 -19.48
C THR A 68 7.01 0.50 -18.99
N VAL A 69 7.90 -0.42 -18.64
CA VAL A 69 9.32 -0.11 -18.44
C VAL A 69 9.84 0.20 -19.84
N HIS A 70 9.98 1.49 -20.14
CA HIS A 70 10.72 1.97 -21.31
C HIS A 70 12.22 1.85 -21.08
#